data_AF-A0A4R2PBJ9-F1
#
_entry.id   AF-A0A4R2PBJ9-F1
#
_cell.length_a   1.000
_cell.length_b   1.000
_cell.length_c   1.000
_cell.angle_alpha   90.00
_cell.angle_beta   90.00
_cell.angle_gamma   90.00
#
_symmetry.space_group_name_H-M   'P 1'
#
loop_
_entity.id
_entity.type
_entity.pdbx_description
1 polymer ?
#
loop_
_entity_poly.entity_id
_entity_poly.type
_entity_poly.pdbx_seq_one_letter_code
_entity_poly.pdbx_strand_id
1 'polypeptide(L)'
;MSQFSAIEIANWIAIYLAAGICCAIAMALSVTVTLQQLWKDKVWKDARTIRGAVLLLPKAWWRWQKLYLLSTPVTLGIVGSFAATMSWS
;
A
#
# COMPACT_ATOMS: atom_id res chain seq x y z
N MET A 1 3.29 -1.54 -35.08
CA MET A 1 3.03 -1.20 -33.67
C MET A 1 2.42 0.18 -33.68
N SER A 2 1.15 0.31 -33.29
CA SER A 2 0.43 1.58 -33.22
C SER A 2 1.12 2.48 -32.19
N GLN A 3 1.60 3.64 -32.66
CA GLN A 3 2.23 4.63 -31.79
C GLN A 3 1.11 5.30 -30.97
N PHE A 4 1.19 5.21 -29.64
CA PHE A 4 0.22 5.86 -28.75
C PHE A 4 0.19 7.37 -29.01
N SER A 5 -1.01 7.95 -28.99
CA SER A 5 -1.21 9.38 -29.02
C SER A 5 -0.67 10.04 -27.74
N ALA A 6 -0.37 11.34 -27.80
CA ALA A 6 0.11 12.08 -26.64
C ALA A 6 -0.87 12.03 -25.45
N ILE A 7 -2.18 11.97 -25.73
CA ILE A 7 -3.24 11.89 -24.72
C ILE A 7 -3.22 10.53 -24.02
N GLU A 8 -3.09 9.44 -24.77
CA GLU A 8 -2.99 8.10 -24.19
C GLU A 8 -1.76 7.96 -23.29
N ILE A 9 -0.61 8.50 -23.70
CA ILE A 9 0.61 8.51 -22.89
C ILE A 9 0.39 9.29 -21.58
N ALA A 10 -0.24 10.46 -21.65
CA ALA A 10 -0.56 11.27 -20.47
C ALA A 10 -1.51 10.54 -19.51
N ASN A 11 -2.54 9.87 -20.03
CA ASN A 11 -3.49 9.10 -19.22
C ASN A 11 -2.80 7.91 -18.52
N TRP A 12 -1.92 7.19 -19.22
CA TRP A 12 -1.13 6.12 -18.62
C TRP A 12 -0.23 6.64 -17.50
N ILE A 13 0.47 7.76 -17.72
CA ILE A 13 1.29 8.40 -16.68
C ILE A 13 0.42 8.77 -15.48
N ALA A 14 -0.74 9.38 -15.69
CA ALA A 14 -1.65 9.77 -14.62
C ALA A 14 -2.15 8.55 -13.81
N ILE A 15 -2.46 7.44 -14.47
CA ILE A 15 -2.86 6.18 -13.82
C ILE A 15 -1.73 5.59 -12.97
N TYR A 16 -0.49 5.57 -13.49
CA TYR A 16 0.67 5.12 -12.72
C TYR A 16 0.94 6.02 -11.50
N LEU A 17 0.78 7.34 -11.66
CA LEU A 17 0.92 8.30 -10.56
C LEU A 17 -0.15 8.10 -9.49
N ALA A 18 -1.42 7.93 -9.89
CA ALA A 18 -2.53 7.66 -8.98
C ALA A 18 -2.31 6.36 -8.20
N ALA A 19 -1.90 5.29 -8.89
CA ALA A 19 -1.56 4.02 -8.24
C ALA A 19 -0.39 4.18 -7.24
N GLY A 20 0.66 4.91 -7.64
CA GLY A 20 1.81 5.18 -6.78
C GLY A 20 1.43 5.94 -5.50
N ILE A 21 0.56 6.94 -5.60
CA ILE A 21 0.05 7.71 -4.45
C ILE A 21 -0.78 6.79 -3.53
N CYS A 22 -1.66 5.96 -4.08
CA CYS A 22 -2.45 5.01 -3.29
C CYS A 22 -1.56 4.04 -2.51
N CYS A 23 -0.52 3.51 -3.17
CA CYS A 23 0.48 2.66 -2.53
C CYS A 23 1.25 3.39 -1.43
N ALA A 24 1.65 4.65 -1.65
CA ALA A 24 2.35 5.46 -0.65
C ALA A 24 1.50 5.72 0.60
N ILE A 25 0.20 6.01 0.41
CA ILE A 25 -0.75 6.19 1.52
C ILE A 25 -0.92 4.88 2.29
N ALA A 26 -1.10 3.76 1.60
CA ALA A 26 -1.23 2.45 2.23
C ALA A 26 0.02 2.07 3.04
N MET A 27 1.21 2.35 2.51
CA MET A 27 2.49 2.18 3.21
C MET A 27 2.56 3.06 4.47
N ALA A 28 2.23 4.34 4.36
CA ALA A 28 2.25 5.28 5.50
C ALA A 28 1.30 4.83 6.61
N LEU A 29 0.10 4.39 6.26
CA LEU A 29 -0.87 3.85 7.22
C LEU A 29 -0.38 2.56 7.87
N SER A 30 0.20 1.63 7.09
CA SER A 30 0.78 0.38 7.62
C SER A 30 1.89 0.65 8.63
N VAL A 31 2.79 1.59 8.33
CA VAL A 31 3.88 2.01 9.23
C VAL A 31 3.31 2.67 10.49
N THR A 32 2.33 3.56 10.35
CA THR A 32 1.69 4.26 11.47
C THR A 32 0.99 3.29 12.43
N VAL A 33 0.21 2.34 11.90
CA VAL A 33 -0.47 1.31 12.70
C VAL A 33 0.55 0.41 13.41
N THR A 34 1.64 0.05 12.73
CA THR A 34 2.72 -0.76 13.31
C THR A 34 3.41 -0.01 14.46
N LEU A 35 3.74 1.28 14.27
CA LEU A 35 4.29 2.15 15.32
C LEU A 35 3.33 2.32 16.51
N GLN A 36 2.05 2.55 16.25
CA GLN A 36 1.04 2.67 17.29
C GLN A 36 0.89 1.37 18.09
N GLN A 37 0.96 0.21 17.45
CA GLN A 37 0.95 -1.08 18.14
C GLN A 37 2.21 -1.27 18.99
N LEU A 38 3.40 -0.93 18.47
CA LEU A 38 4.64 -0.98 19.24
C LEU A 38 4.60 -0.08 20.49
N TRP A 39 3.99 1.11 20.37
CA TRP A 39 3.77 2.01 21.50
C TRP A 39 2.72 1.50 22.50
N LYS A 40 1.58 0.97 22.03
CA LYS A 40 0.50 0.46 22.91
C LYS A 40 0.88 -0.81 23.65
N ASP A 41 1.53 -1.75 22.96
CA ASP A 41 1.88 -3.05 23.53
C ASP A 41 3.04 -2.95 24.54
N LYS A 42 3.60 -1.75 24.78
CA LYS A 42 4.81 -1.54 25.60
C LYS A 42 5.85 -2.62 25.31
N VAL A 43 6.06 -2.95 24.04
CA VAL A 43 6.92 -4.06 23.59
C VAL A 43 8.33 -3.92 24.13
N TRP A 44 8.75 -2.72 24.51
CA TRP A 44 9.97 -2.45 25.29
C TRP A 44 10.13 -3.32 26.56
N LYS A 45 9.04 -3.76 27.21
CA LYS A 45 9.12 -4.68 28.36
C LYS A 45 9.39 -6.13 27.97
N ASP A 46 8.99 -6.54 26.77
CA ASP A 46 9.03 -7.95 26.29
C ASP A 46 10.11 -8.20 25.22
N ALA A 47 10.64 -7.13 24.60
CA ALA A 47 11.74 -7.14 23.63
C ALA A 47 13.08 -7.62 24.23
N ARG A 48 13.16 -7.83 25.55
CA ARG A 48 14.30 -8.46 26.21
C ARG A 48 14.44 -9.96 25.90
N THR A 49 13.42 -10.58 25.30
CA THR A 49 13.40 -12.02 25.02
C THR A 49 13.42 -12.28 23.52
N ILE A 50 14.46 -12.97 23.03
CA ILE A 50 14.67 -13.37 21.61
C ILE A 50 13.42 -14.05 21.01
N ARG A 51 12.67 -14.79 21.84
CA ARG A 51 11.40 -15.45 21.49
C ARG A 51 10.31 -14.47 21.04
N GLY A 52 10.28 -13.26 21.60
CA GLY A 52 9.37 -12.18 21.20
C GLY A 52 9.70 -11.66 19.81
N ALA A 53 10.98 -11.40 19.52
CA ALA A 53 11.43 -10.95 18.20
C ALA A 53 11.16 -11.97 17.08
N VAL A 54 11.37 -13.27 17.37
CA VAL A 54 11.11 -14.36 16.42
C VAL A 54 9.62 -14.52 16.11
N LEU A 55 8.72 -14.23 17.04
CA LEU A 55 7.26 -14.28 16.82
C LEU A 55 6.70 -12.97 16.23
N LEU A 56 7.40 -11.85 16.38
CA LEU A 56 7.01 -10.56 15.82
C LEU A 56 7.20 -10.52 14.30
N LEU A 57 8.28 -11.09 13.76
CA LEU A 57 8.54 -11.14 12.32
C LEU A 57 7.40 -11.82 11.52
N PRO A 58 6.98 -13.07 11.80
CA PRO A 58 5.90 -13.72 11.07
C PRO A 58 4.54 -13.07 11.33
N LYS A 59 4.28 -12.52 12.52
CA LYS A 59 3.05 -11.74 12.78
C LYS A 59 3.01 -10.43 12.00
N ALA A 60 4.12 -9.71 11.96
CA ALA A 60 4.27 -8.47 11.20
C ALA A 60 4.11 -8.76 9.70
N TRP A 61 4.78 -9.80 9.20
CA TRP A 61 4.65 -10.28 7.82
C TRP A 61 3.21 -10.64 7.46
N TRP A 62 2.54 -11.43 8.30
CA TRP A 62 1.15 -11.83 8.08
C TRP A 62 0.18 -10.64 8.09
N ARG A 63 0.42 -9.66 8.98
CA ARG A 63 -0.35 -8.40 9.00
C ARG A 63 -0.09 -7.57 7.74
N TRP A 64 1.17 -7.51 7.29
CA TRP A 64 1.55 -6.83 6.05
C TRP A 64 0.86 -7.45 4.83
N GLN A 65 0.84 -8.78 4.75
CA GLN A 65 0.11 -9.54 3.73
C GLN A 65 -1.40 -9.24 3.73
N LYS A 66 -2.05 -9.22 4.90
CA LYS A 66 -3.47 -8.84 4.99
C LYS A 66 -3.72 -7.41 4.54
N LEU A 67 -2.88 -6.47 4.97
CA LEU A 67 -3.00 -5.07 4.57
C LEU A 67 -2.79 -4.90 3.06
N TYR A 68 -1.85 -5.64 2.48
CA TYR A 68 -1.59 -5.64 1.04
C TYR A 68 -2.78 -6.19 0.25
N LEU A 69 -3.33 -7.34 0.66
CA LEU A 69 -4.52 -7.92 0.03
C LEU A 69 -5.76 -7.04 0.17
N LEU A 70 -5.85 -6.25 1.24
CA LEU A 70 -6.96 -5.35 1.48
C LEU A 70 -6.79 -3.98 0.78
N SER A 71 -5.56 -3.51 0.60
CA SER A 71 -5.26 -2.27 -0.13
C SER A 71 -5.35 -2.44 -1.65
N THR A 72 -5.09 -3.65 -2.15
CA THR A 72 -5.13 -3.97 -3.60
C THR A 72 -6.51 -3.67 -4.23
N PRO A 73 -7.65 -4.19 -3.72
CA PRO A 73 -8.97 -3.90 -4.31
C PRO A 73 -9.37 -2.43 -4.17
N VAL A 74 -8.96 -1.77 -3.08
CA VAL A 74 -9.21 -0.33 -2.89
C VAL A 74 -8.43 0.50 -3.90
N THR A 75 -7.15 0.16 -4.10
CA THR A 75 -6.26 0.83 -5.06
C THR A 75 -6.76 0.63 -6.48
N LEU A 76 -7.14 -0.61 -6.85
CA LEU A 76 -7.74 -0.91 -8.14
C LEU A 76 -9.08 -0.18 -8.34
N GLY A 77 -9.90 -0.09 -7.30
CA GLY A 77 -11.16 0.66 -7.34
C GLY A 77 -10.95 2.15 -7.61
N ILE A 78 -10.03 2.80 -6.89
CA ILE A 78 -9.70 4.23 -7.07
C ILE A 78 -9.10 4.47 -8.46
N VAL A 79 -8.10 3.69 -8.84
CA VAL A 79 -7.40 3.86 -10.12
C VAL A 79 -8.33 3.54 -11.31
N GLY A 80 -9.18 2.52 -11.18
CA GLY A 80 -10.16 2.16 -12.21
C GLY A 80 -11.25 3.22 -12.39
N SER A 81 -11.78 3.77 -11.30
CA SER A 81 -12.75 4.87 -11.37
C SER A 81 -12.09 6.16 -11.90
N PHE A 82 -10.84 6.43 -11.55
CA PHE A 82 -10.07 7.54 -12.14
C PHE A 82 -9.85 7.35 -13.64
N ALA A 83 -9.43 6.15 -14.08
CA ALA A 83 -9.27 5.82 -15.49
C ALA A 83 -10.59 5.97 -16.29
N ALA A 84 -11.73 5.66 -15.69
CA ALA A 84 -13.05 5.85 -16.30
C ALA A 84 -13.44 7.33 -16.50
N THR A 85 -12.80 8.26 -15.79
CA THR A 85 -13.04 9.71 -15.95
C THR A 85 -12.19 10.36 -17.05
N MET A 86 -11.21 9.64 -17.61
CA MET A 86 -10.30 10.17 -18.64
C MET A 86 -10.84 9.97 -20.05
N SER A 87 -10.51 10.91 -20.96
CA SER A 87 -10.75 10.73 -22.41
C SER A 87 -9.62 9.93 -23.02
N TRP A 88 -9.95 8.77 -23.59
CA TRP A 88 -8.99 7.85 -24.21
C TRP A 88 -8.86 8.00 -25.73
N SER A 89 -9.71 8.85 -26.32
CA SER A 89 -9.73 9.20 -27.75
C SER A 89 -9.88 10.70 -27.92
#